data_AF-A0A970Q3T5-F1
#
_entry.id   AF-A0A970Q3T5-F1
#
_cell.length_a   1.000
_cell.length_b   1.000
_cell.length_c   1.000
_cell.angle_alpha   90.00
_cell.angle_beta   90.00
_cell.angle_gamma   90.00
#
_symmetry.space_group_name_H-M   'P 1'
#
loop_
_entity.id
_entity.type
_entity.pdbx_description
1 polymer ?
#
loop_
_entity_poly.entity_id
_entity_poly.type
_entity_poly.pdbx_seq_one_letter_code
_entity_poly.pdbx_strand_id
1 'polypeptide(L)' 'MNIQEIMKILPHRYPFLLVDRIDELIPGKMAIGSKNVSINEPYFV' A
#
# COMPACT_ATOMS: atom_id res chain seq x y z
N MET A 1 -2.68 6.35 -7.84
CA MET A 1 -3.66 5.40 -7.25
C MET A 1 -3.67 5.58 -5.74
N ASN A 2 -4.84 5.79 -5.15
CA ASN A 2 -4.99 5.98 -3.70
C ASN A 2 -5.32 4.67 -2.97
N ILE A 3 -5.36 4.71 -1.63
CA ILE A 3 -5.63 3.52 -0.79
C ILE A 3 -6.96 2.83 -1.10
N GLN A 4 -8.01 3.58 -1.45
CA GLN A 4 -9.34 3.02 -1.76
C GLN A 4 -9.30 2.16 -3.04
N GLU A 5 -8.56 2.62 -4.05
CA GLU A 5 -8.35 1.87 -5.28
C GLU A 5 -7.47 0.63 -5.02
N ILE A 6 -6.40 0.78 -4.23
CA ILE A 6 -5.52 -0.33 -3.84
C ILE A 6 -6.33 -1.44 -3.13
N MET A 7 -7.21 -1.09 -2.21
CA MET A 7 -8.06 -2.05 -1.49
C MET A 7 -9.07 -2.80 -2.37
N LYS A 8 -9.49 -2.20 -3.49
CA LYS A 8 -10.37 -2.88 -4.46
C LYS A 8 -9.63 -3.91 -5.29
N ILE A 9 -8.34 -3.67 -5.55
CA ILE A 9 -7.49 -4.53 -6.38
C ILE A 9 -6.84 -5.64 -5.54
N LEU A 10 -6.29 -5.28 -4.38
CA LEU A 10 -5.62 -6.22 -3.50
C LEU A 10 -6.57 -6.77 -2.42
N PRO A 11 -6.52 -8.08 -2.12
CA PRO A 11 -7.31 -8.68 -1.05
C PRO A 11 -6.78 -8.32 0.35
N HIS A 12 -5.53 -7.85 0.46
CA HIS A 12 -4.88 -7.51 1.73
C HIS A 12 -5.64 -6.42 2.48
N ARG A 13 -5.75 -6.58 3.81
CA ARG A 13 -6.33 -5.62 4.75
C ARG A 13 -5.41 -5.43 5.93
N TYR A 14 -5.74 -4.48 6.81
CA TYR A 14 -5.02 -4.32 8.07
C TYR A 14 -4.94 -5.68 8.80
N PRO A 15 -3.77 -6.08 9.34
CA PRO A 15 -2.51 -5.32 9.44
C PRO A 15 -1.49 -5.54 8.30
N PHE A 16 -1.88 -6.23 7.21
CA PHE A 16 -0.96 -6.66 6.14
C PHE A 16 -1.07 -5.85 4.83
N LEU A 17 -1.94 -4.86 4.75
CA LEU A 17 -1.93 -3.90 3.65
C LEU A 17 -0.88 -2.83 3.93
N LEU A 18 0.30 -2.96 3.31
CA LEU A 18 1.48 -2.13 3.58
C LEU A 18 1.83 -1.17 2.43
N VAL A 19 0.85 -0.79 1.61
CA VAL A 19 1.02 0.14 0.48
C VAL A 19 -0.03 1.22 0.60
N ASP A 20 0.39 2.48 0.79
CA ASP A 20 -0.54 3.59 1.02
C ASP A 20 -0.94 4.29 -0.29
N ARG A 21 0.02 4.42 -1.21
CA ARG A 21 -0.17 5.13 -2.48
C ARG A 21 0.72 4.55 -3.58
N ILE A 22 0.22 4.56 -4.81
CA ILE A 22 1.03 4.34 -6.02
C ILE A 22 1.09 5.65 -6.81
N ASP A 23 2.30 6.12 -7.05
CA ASP A 23 2.60 7.33 -7.80
C ASP A 23 2.76 7.03 -9.29
N GLU A 24 3.44 5.94 -9.66
CA GLU A 24 3.60 5.49 -11.05
C GLU A 24 3.30 3.99 -11.20
N LEU A 25 2.67 3.60 -12.31
CA LEU A 25 2.37 2.21 -12.62
C LEU A 25 2.60 1.93 -14.11
N ILE A 26 3.51 1.01 -14.41
CA ILE A 26 3.71 0.43 -15.74
C ILE A 26 3.23 -1.03 -15.68
N PRO A 27 2.03 -1.33 -16.19
CA PRO A 27 1.44 -2.67 -16.10
C PRO A 27 2.37 -3.77 -16.61
N GLY A 28 2.50 -4.85 -15.83
CA GLY A 28 3.37 -5.98 -16.15
C GLY A 28 4.87 -5.70 -16.05
N LYS A 29 5.29 -4.49 -15.63
CA LYS A 29 6.70 -4.09 -15.58
C LYS A 29 7.12 -3.55 -14.21
N MET A 30 6.52 -2.45 -13.73
CA MET A 30 6.88 -1.87 -12.43
C MET A 30 5.76 -1.03 -11.83
N ALA A 31 5.83 -0.79 -10.53
CA ALA A 31 5.07 0.23 -9.84
C ALA A 31 5.99 0.99 -8.88
N ILE A 32 5.81 2.31 -8.78
CA ILE A 32 6.48 3.18 -7.80
C ILE A 32 5.41 3.71 -6.86
N GLY A 33 5.60 3.54 -5.57
CA GLY A 33 4.65 3.95 -4.55
C GLY A 33 5.32 4.14 -3.20
N SER A 34 4.52 4.56 -2.22
CA SER A 34 4.99 4.85 -0.87
C SER A 34 4.27 4.01 0.19
N LYS A 35 5.04 3.64 1.21
CA LYS A 35 4.57 3.16 2.51
C LYS A 35 5.03 4.16 3.55
N ASN A 36 4.08 4.81 4.21
CA ASN A 36 4.36 5.66 5.35
C ASN A 36 4.59 4.78 6.57
N VAL A 37 5.66 5.06 7.31
CA VAL A 37 6.03 4.30 8.51
C VAL A 37 5.68 5.13 9.75
N SER A 38 4.94 4.53 10.69
CA SER A 38 4.55 5.17 11.94
C SER A 38 4.76 4.24 13.13
N ILE A 39 5.13 4.81 14.29
CA ILE A 39 5.28 4.08 15.56
C ILE A 39 3.98 3.40 16.02
N ASN A 40 2.82 3.85 15.52
CA ASN A 40 1.51 3.29 15.85
C ASN A 40 1.13 2.05 15.01
N GLU A 41 2.06 1.50 14.21
CA GLU A 41 1.82 0.24 13.49
C GLU A 41 1.93 -0.97 14.44
N PRO A 42 1.10 -2.02 14.27
CA PRO A 42 0.94 -3.10 15.25
C PRO A 42 2.18 -3.98 15.44
N TYR A 43 3.18 -3.89 14.57
CA TYR A 43 4.44 -4.63 14.73
C TYR A 43 5.50 -3.83 15.51
N PHE A 44 5.24 -2.56 15.83
CA PHE A 44 6.08 -1.75 16.73
C PHE A 44 5.58 -1.74 18.18
N VAL A 45 4.39 -2.29 18.44
CA VAL A 45 3.71 -2.34 19.75
C VAL A 45 3.71 -3.76 20.30
#